data_AF-A0A7V2ADY6-F1
#
_entry.id   AF-A0A7V2ADY6-F1
#
_cell.length_a   1.000
_cell.length_b   1.000
_cell.length_c   1.000
_cell.angle_alpha   90.00
_cell.angle_beta   90.00
_cell.angle_gamma   90.00
#
_symmetry.space_group_name_H-M   'P 1'
#
loop_
_entity.id
_entity.type
_entity.pdbx_description
1 polymer ?
#
loop_
_entity_poly.entity_id
_entity_poly.type
_entity_poly.pdbx_seq_one_letter_code
_entity_poly.pdbx_strand_id
1 'polypeptide(L)'
;MTTVRRDRIKPMRYPDVSTVTWPHFDPEALPAPKADSPSLFAVFAGPLEAVTQPALGQPRPDRPDRHAPDLATLSDPAFLAERQRRFARTYPGGDRRAVASIWSKWLYNAVLPTFIGLLMTEGRGWTGERSAIGVVLDSDARPERLWLRSPAVIGASVSVGEGLERLMTGLLAPVIETLARESGASRNVFWSNAGNVVEYLVGEMAQHPAITLEAQRDSFAFLDRRHLPSGERNPLWRPVRYRSVPTGQGEIARLRRVCCIRYLLPATATCANCPLNCRQRDAQASGTAGPEVARLAPGMA
;
A
#
# COMPACT_ATOMS: atom_id res chain seq x y z
N MET A 1 22.69 -41.25 -8.99
CA MET A 1 21.56 -40.31 -9.20
C MET A 1 20.92 -40.03 -7.86
N THR A 2 21.35 -38.95 -7.20
CA THR A 2 20.90 -38.61 -5.84
C THR A 2 19.89 -37.47 -5.96
N THR A 3 18.61 -37.79 -5.82
CA THR A 3 17.50 -36.82 -5.82
C THR A 3 17.60 -35.89 -4.60
N VAL A 4 18.01 -34.65 -4.82
CA VAL A 4 17.90 -33.57 -3.84
C VAL A 4 16.42 -33.27 -3.64
N ARG A 5 15.86 -33.69 -2.51
CA ARG A 5 14.54 -33.27 -2.05
C ARG A 5 14.58 -31.75 -1.87
N ARG A 6 13.81 -31.03 -2.69
CA ARG A 6 13.47 -29.62 -2.43
C ARG A 6 12.57 -29.59 -1.20
N ASP A 7 13.14 -29.36 -0.03
CA ASP A 7 12.35 -29.06 1.16
C ASP A 7 11.49 -27.83 0.86
N ARG A 8 10.17 -28.05 0.78
CA ARG A 8 9.20 -26.96 0.68
C ARG A 8 9.30 -26.16 1.97
N ILE A 9 9.97 -25.00 1.92
CA ILE A 9 9.93 -23.99 2.98
C ILE A 9 8.45 -23.73 3.28
N LYS A 10 8.00 -24.19 4.45
CA LYS A 10 6.64 -23.96 4.94
C LYS A 10 6.49 -22.44 5.03
N PRO A 11 5.47 -21.82 4.39
CA PRO A 11 5.31 -20.38 4.48
C PRO A 11 5.07 -20.02 5.95
N MET A 12 5.99 -19.26 6.54
CA MET A 12 5.85 -18.74 7.91
C MET A 12 4.46 -18.08 7.99
N ARG A 13 3.63 -18.52 8.94
CA ARG A 13 2.44 -17.74 9.31
C ARG A 13 2.92 -16.36 9.73
N TYR A 14 2.09 -15.33 9.58
CA TYR A 14 2.32 -14.10 10.33
C TYR A 14 2.61 -14.53 11.77
N PRO A 15 3.75 -14.15 12.34
CA PRO A 15 4.13 -14.67 13.63
C PRO A 15 3.05 -14.27 14.64
N ASP A 16 2.75 -15.18 15.58
CA ASP A 16 1.70 -14.95 16.57
C ASP A 16 2.01 -13.65 17.30
N VAL A 17 1.10 -12.67 17.18
CA VAL A 17 1.27 -11.32 17.73
C VAL A 17 1.47 -11.31 19.24
N SER A 18 1.22 -12.42 19.94
CA SER A 18 1.53 -12.59 21.36
C SER A 18 2.99 -12.99 21.64
N THR A 19 3.76 -13.38 20.62
CA THR A 19 5.11 -13.96 20.74
C THR A 19 6.20 -13.16 20.00
N VAL A 20 5.81 -12.09 19.29
CA VAL A 20 6.73 -11.22 18.55
C VAL A 20 6.95 -9.96 19.35
N THR A 21 8.09 -9.86 19.99
CA THR A 21 8.64 -8.60 20.44
C THR A 21 9.12 -7.83 19.21
N TRP A 22 8.25 -6.97 18.68
CA TRP A 22 8.69 -5.94 17.77
C TRP A 22 9.63 -5.02 18.56
N PRO A 23 10.80 -4.63 18.02
CA PRO A 23 11.82 -3.87 18.75
C PRO A 23 11.37 -2.51 19.33
N HIS A 24 10.10 -2.11 19.10
CA HIS A 24 9.49 -0.87 19.59
C HIS A 24 8.06 -1.04 20.17
N PHE A 25 7.59 -2.26 20.47
CA PHE A 25 6.27 -2.48 21.07
C PHE A 25 6.37 -2.67 22.59
N ASP A 26 5.95 -1.65 23.35
CA ASP A 26 5.74 -1.73 24.80
C ASP A 26 4.24 -1.82 25.11
N PRO A 27 3.72 -3.00 25.52
CA PRO A 27 2.30 -3.19 25.79
C PRO A 27 1.79 -2.46 27.05
N GLU A 28 2.67 -1.94 27.92
CA GLU A 28 2.27 -1.25 29.16
C GLU A 28 2.12 0.27 28.98
N ALA A 29 2.47 0.83 27.82
CA ALA A 29 2.50 2.27 27.57
C ALA A 29 1.25 2.86 26.85
N LEU A 30 0.12 2.15 26.83
CA LEU A 30 -1.08 2.62 26.11
C LEU A 30 -1.89 3.64 26.93
N PRO A 31 -2.03 4.91 26.47
CA PRO A 31 -2.93 5.86 27.12
C PRO A 31 -4.40 5.50 26.82
N ALA A 32 -5.27 5.71 27.82
CA ALA A 32 -6.71 5.48 27.67
C ALA A 32 -7.33 6.38 26.57
N PRO A 33 -8.28 5.86 25.77
CA PRO A 33 -8.91 6.63 24.70
C PRO A 33 -9.75 7.78 25.26
N LYS A 34 -9.55 8.99 24.73
CA LYS A 34 -10.42 10.14 25.00
C LYS A 34 -11.58 10.16 24.01
N ALA A 35 -12.79 10.22 24.55
CA ALA A 35 -14.03 10.35 23.80
C ALA A 35 -14.34 11.84 23.57
N ASP A 36 -14.13 12.32 22.35
CA ASP A 36 -14.79 13.50 21.79
C ASP A 36 -14.87 13.30 20.27
N SER A 37 -15.85 13.93 19.61
CA SER A 37 -16.14 13.73 18.18
C SER A 37 -14.86 13.74 17.33
N PRO A 38 -14.60 12.69 16.54
CA PRO A 38 -13.26 12.50 16.00
C PRO A 38 -12.93 13.55 14.96
N SER A 39 -11.76 14.15 15.12
CA SER A 39 -11.15 14.94 14.06
C SER A 39 -10.53 13.99 13.06
N LEU A 40 -10.97 14.05 11.80
CA LEU A 40 -10.32 13.42 10.64
C LEU A 40 -8.79 13.59 10.65
N PHE A 41 -8.29 14.67 11.25
CA PHE A 41 -6.87 14.99 11.31
C PHE A 41 -6.14 14.42 12.52
N ALA A 42 -6.84 14.00 13.59
CA ALA A 42 -6.22 13.44 14.79
C ALA A 42 -5.49 12.12 14.50
N VAL A 43 -5.98 11.36 13.51
CA VAL A 43 -5.36 10.11 13.04
C VAL A 43 -3.94 10.30 12.50
N PHE A 44 -3.56 11.53 12.12
CA PHE A 44 -2.23 11.83 11.59
C PHE A 44 -1.19 12.04 12.70
N ALA A 45 -1.52 11.81 13.97
CA ALA A 45 -0.52 11.83 15.03
C ALA A 45 0.45 10.63 14.93
N GLY A 46 1.65 10.77 15.51
CA GLY A 46 2.62 9.68 15.65
C GLY A 46 3.07 9.09 14.30
N PRO A 47 2.81 7.79 14.02
CA PRO A 47 3.33 7.11 12.83
C PRO A 47 2.86 7.73 11.49
N LEU A 48 1.82 8.56 11.49
CA LEU A 48 1.30 9.24 10.29
C LEU A 48 1.65 10.74 10.22
N GLU A 49 2.46 11.27 11.14
CA GLU A 49 2.74 12.71 11.25
C GLU A 49 3.40 13.30 9.99
N ALA A 50 4.31 12.54 9.37
CA ALA A 50 4.96 12.93 8.13
C ALA A 50 4.09 12.74 6.87
N VAL A 51 2.91 12.13 7.01
CA VAL A 51 2.02 11.88 5.87
C VAL A 51 1.25 13.15 5.53
N THR A 52 1.16 13.41 4.23
CA THR A 52 0.38 14.53 3.71
C THR A 52 -1.12 14.34 4.01
N GLN A 53 -1.68 15.20 4.86
CA GLN A 53 -3.09 15.17 5.26
C GLN A 53 -4.05 15.41 4.08
N PRO A 54 -5.31 14.93 4.14
CA PRO A 54 -6.30 15.11 3.08
C PRO A 54 -6.66 16.59 2.88
N ALA A 55 -7.01 16.94 1.64
CA ALA A 55 -7.69 18.21 1.34
C ALA A 55 -9.21 18.06 1.50
N LEU A 56 -9.88 19.10 2.00
CA LEU A 56 -11.32 19.15 2.23
C LEU A 56 -12.03 20.22 1.39
N GLY A 57 -13.31 20.01 1.12
CA GLY A 57 -14.21 21.00 0.53
C GLY A 57 -14.38 20.85 -0.98
N GLN A 58 -15.04 21.81 -1.62
CA GLN A 58 -15.26 21.75 -3.07
C GLN A 58 -13.97 22.00 -3.86
N PRO A 59 -13.74 21.30 -4.98
CA PRO A 59 -12.66 21.64 -5.90
C PRO A 59 -12.89 23.07 -6.39
N ARG A 60 -11.89 23.93 -6.24
CA ARG A 60 -11.98 25.34 -6.60
C ARG A 60 -11.81 25.50 -8.13
N PRO A 61 -12.85 25.92 -8.87
CA PRO A 61 -12.79 26.02 -10.34
C PRO A 61 -11.82 27.11 -10.83
N ASP A 62 -11.47 28.07 -9.99
CA ASP A 62 -10.52 29.17 -10.26
C ASP A 62 -9.05 28.74 -10.18
N ARG A 63 -8.76 27.50 -9.76
CA ARG A 63 -7.40 26.94 -9.66
C ARG A 63 -7.25 25.67 -10.49
N PRO A 64 -7.12 25.80 -11.83
CA PRO A 64 -6.99 24.65 -12.73
C PRO A 64 -5.73 23.81 -12.49
N ASP A 65 -4.77 24.34 -11.72
CA ASP A 65 -3.53 23.69 -11.27
C ASP A 65 -3.74 22.69 -10.12
N ARG A 66 -4.88 22.72 -9.42
CA ARG A 66 -5.24 21.73 -8.37
C ARG A 66 -6.40 20.85 -8.82
N HIS A 67 -6.15 20.07 -9.85
CA HIS A 67 -7.10 19.06 -10.33
C HIS A 67 -7.24 17.97 -9.26
N ALA A 68 -8.42 17.88 -8.65
CA ALA A 68 -8.81 16.78 -7.76
C ALA A 68 -9.88 15.94 -8.47
N PRO A 69 -9.52 15.07 -9.43
CA PRO A 69 -10.51 14.19 -10.04
C PRO A 69 -11.06 13.30 -8.94
N ASP A 70 -12.38 13.17 -8.92
CA ASP A 70 -13.02 12.17 -8.08
C ASP A 70 -12.65 10.75 -8.57
N LEU A 71 -12.99 9.76 -7.76
CA LEU A 71 -12.64 8.39 -8.06
C LEU A 71 -13.30 7.87 -9.35
N ALA A 72 -14.52 8.33 -9.65
CA ALA A 72 -15.21 7.97 -10.89
C ALA A 72 -14.41 8.46 -12.11
N THR A 73 -13.95 9.71 -12.07
CA THR A 73 -13.09 10.33 -13.09
C THR A 73 -11.72 9.63 -13.17
N LEU A 74 -11.11 9.30 -12.03
CA LEU A 74 -9.83 8.56 -12.00
C LEU A 74 -9.93 7.15 -12.59
N SER A 75 -11.12 6.55 -12.57
CA SER A 75 -11.38 5.23 -13.14
C SER A 75 -11.73 5.27 -14.63
N ASP A 76 -11.93 6.46 -15.20
CA ASP A 76 -12.20 6.63 -16.63
C ASP A 76 -10.95 6.30 -17.48
N PRO A 77 -11.05 5.41 -18.49
CA PRO A 77 -9.95 5.04 -19.37
C PRO A 77 -9.25 6.24 -20.03
N ALA A 78 -10.01 7.14 -20.64
CA ALA A 78 -9.44 8.23 -21.42
C ALA A 78 -8.72 9.24 -20.51
N PHE A 79 -9.34 9.57 -19.37
CA PHE A 79 -8.75 10.41 -18.35
C PHE A 79 -7.46 9.81 -17.82
N LEU A 80 -7.49 8.54 -17.38
CA LEU A 80 -6.32 7.92 -16.76
C LEU A 80 -5.19 7.72 -17.77
N ALA A 81 -5.49 7.34 -19.02
CA ALA A 81 -4.50 7.24 -20.09
C ALA A 81 -3.79 8.59 -20.33
N GLU A 82 -4.52 9.71 -20.32
CA GLU A 82 -3.91 11.03 -20.44
C GLU A 82 -3.03 11.37 -19.23
N ARG A 83 -3.49 11.10 -18.01
CA ARG A 83 -2.67 11.32 -16.80
C ARG A 83 -1.40 10.48 -16.82
N GLN A 84 -1.49 9.22 -17.27
CA GLN A 84 -0.32 8.35 -17.44
C GLN A 84 0.65 8.89 -18.48
N ARG A 85 0.17 9.40 -19.63
CA ARG A 85 1.03 10.04 -20.64
C ARG A 85 1.75 11.27 -20.10
N ARG A 86 1.06 12.11 -19.33
CA ARG A 86 1.66 13.30 -18.70
C ARG A 86 2.73 12.90 -17.68
N PHE A 87 2.40 11.97 -16.78
CA PHE A 87 3.34 11.48 -15.76
C PHE A 87 4.56 10.77 -16.38
N ALA A 88 4.39 10.04 -17.49
CA ALA A 88 5.48 9.39 -18.20
C ALA A 88 6.57 10.35 -18.69
N ARG A 89 6.29 11.65 -18.84
CA ARG A 89 7.29 12.67 -19.21
C ARG A 89 8.40 12.81 -18.17
N THR A 90 8.13 12.44 -16.91
CA THR A 90 9.13 12.39 -15.83
C THR A 90 10.09 11.21 -15.96
N TYR A 91 9.78 10.22 -16.82
CA TYR A 91 10.59 9.04 -17.10
C TYR A 91 10.81 8.85 -18.62
N PRO A 92 11.59 9.72 -19.29
CA PRO A 92 11.83 9.61 -20.73
C PRO A 92 12.39 8.23 -21.11
N GLY A 93 11.72 7.53 -22.03
CA GLY A 93 12.12 6.18 -22.46
C GLY A 93 11.77 5.05 -21.49
N GLY A 94 11.02 5.32 -20.40
CA GLY A 94 10.61 4.30 -19.45
C GLY A 94 9.48 3.40 -19.93
N ASP A 95 9.49 2.14 -19.47
CA ASP A 95 8.42 1.20 -19.76
C ASP A 95 7.09 1.70 -19.18
N ARG A 96 6.09 1.86 -20.04
CA ARG A 96 4.71 2.27 -19.69
C ARG A 96 4.14 1.52 -18.49
N ARG A 97 4.39 0.22 -18.38
CA ARG A 97 3.90 -0.63 -17.28
C ARG A 97 4.55 -0.23 -15.95
N ALA A 98 5.83 0.12 -15.99
CA ALA A 98 6.56 0.55 -14.81
C ALA A 98 6.23 1.99 -14.41
N VAL A 99 5.96 2.88 -15.37
CA VAL A 99 5.40 4.22 -15.11
C VAL A 99 4.08 4.10 -14.37
N ALA A 100 3.15 3.29 -14.90
CA ALA A 100 1.85 3.04 -14.24
C ALA A 100 2.01 2.43 -12.84
N SER A 101 2.96 1.51 -12.67
CA SER A 101 3.27 0.92 -11.37
C SER A 101 3.78 1.95 -10.36
N ILE A 102 4.66 2.88 -10.76
CA ILE A 102 5.14 3.95 -9.87
C ILE A 102 4.04 4.95 -9.57
N TRP A 103 3.26 5.34 -10.58
CA TRP A 103 2.10 6.21 -10.37
C TRP A 103 1.13 5.63 -9.35
N SER A 104 0.87 4.31 -9.40
CA SER A 104 -0.01 3.65 -8.43
C SER A 104 0.55 3.69 -7.00
N LYS A 105 1.88 3.69 -6.81
CA LYS A 105 2.47 3.82 -5.45
C LYS A 105 2.23 5.20 -4.87
N TRP A 106 2.42 6.24 -5.68
CA TRP A 106 2.09 7.62 -5.28
C TRP A 106 0.61 7.72 -4.91
N LEU A 107 -0.28 7.13 -5.71
CA LEU A 107 -1.71 7.07 -5.41
C LEU A 107 -1.96 6.43 -4.04
N TYR A 108 -1.38 5.26 -3.78
CA TYR A 108 -1.62 4.53 -2.54
C TYR A 108 -1.04 5.24 -1.32
N ASN A 109 0.14 5.87 -1.43
CA ASN A 109 0.71 6.68 -0.36
C ASN A 109 -0.12 7.95 -0.07
N ALA A 110 -0.75 8.53 -1.09
CA ALA A 110 -1.63 9.69 -0.93
C ALA A 110 -2.99 9.34 -0.30
N VAL A 111 -3.50 8.12 -0.54
CA VAL A 111 -4.87 7.72 -0.22
C VAL A 111 -4.96 6.86 1.03
N LEU A 112 -4.18 5.76 1.10
CA LEU A 112 -4.36 4.71 2.10
C LEU A 112 -4.13 5.13 3.55
N PRO A 113 -3.17 6.00 3.90
CA PRO A 113 -2.93 6.36 5.30
C PRO A 113 -4.19 6.87 6.02
N THR A 114 -4.99 7.71 5.37
CA THR A 114 -6.23 8.24 5.96
C THR A 114 -7.22 7.11 6.27
N PHE A 115 -7.44 6.21 5.31
CA PHE A 115 -8.42 5.13 5.47
C PHE A 115 -7.95 4.08 6.48
N ILE A 116 -6.68 3.66 6.41
CA ILE A 116 -6.13 2.66 7.33
C ILE A 116 -6.07 3.23 8.74
N GLY A 117 -5.62 4.48 8.89
CA GLY A 117 -5.59 5.15 10.18
C GLY A 117 -6.97 5.16 10.83
N LEU A 118 -7.98 5.75 10.17
CA LEU A 118 -9.33 5.91 10.75
C LEU A 118 -10.01 4.58 11.02
N LEU A 119 -9.78 3.60 10.16
CA LEU A 119 -10.32 2.26 10.33
C LEU A 119 -9.74 1.60 11.58
N MET A 120 -8.44 1.73 11.80
CA MET A 120 -7.76 1.08 12.92
C MET A 120 -7.90 1.84 14.24
N THR A 121 -7.94 3.17 14.24
CA THR A 121 -8.04 3.99 15.47
C THR A 121 -9.48 4.20 15.91
N GLU A 122 -10.43 4.25 14.98
CA GLU A 122 -11.82 4.65 15.28
C GLU A 122 -12.87 3.68 14.74
N GLY A 123 -12.49 2.63 14.02
CA GLY A 123 -13.45 1.73 13.38
C GLY A 123 -14.31 2.45 12.33
N ARG A 124 -13.76 3.50 11.67
CA ARG A 124 -14.48 4.28 10.67
C ARG A 124 -14.02 3.95 9.26
N GLY A 125 -15.00 3.75 8.38
CA GLY A 125 -14.78 3.43 6.97
C GLY A 125 -15.54 4.34 6.03
N TRP A 126 -15.18 4.24 4.75
CA TRP A 126 -15.91 4.90 3.69
C TRP A 126 -17.19 4.14 3.33
N THR A 127 -18.28 4.91 3.21
CA THR A 127 -19.60 4.45 2.73
C THR A 127 -20.25 5.43 1.77
N GLY A 128 -19.56 6.52 1.43
CA GLY A 128 -20.10 7.58 0.60
C GLY A 128 -20.06 7.26 -0.89
N GLU A 129 -20.52 8.20 -1.69
CA GLU A 129 -20.39 8.10 -3.14
C GLU A 129 -18.93 8.25 -3.59
N ARG A 130 -18.58 7.60 -4.71
CA ARG A 130 -17.26 7.73 -5.35
C ARG A 130 -16.96 9.16 -5.81
N SER A 131 -17.99 9.97 -6.04
CA SER A 131 -17.91 11.40 -6.40
C SER A 131 -17.47 12.30 -5.22
N ALA A 132 -17.41 11.76 -4.00
CA ALA A 132 -17.06 12.51 -2.79
C ALA A 132 -15.62 12.25 -2.33
N ILE A 133 -14.90 11.37 -3.02
CA ILE A 133 -13.48 11.06 -2.82
C ILE A 133 -12.74 11.29 -4.13
N GLY A 134 -11.54 11.84 -4.05
CA GLY A 134 -10.65 11.99 -5.18
C GLY A 134 -9.21 12.15 -4.73
N VAL A 135 -8.36 12.62 -5.64
CA VAL A 135 -6.92 12.74 -5.38
C VAL A 135 -6.40 14.02 -5.99
N VAL A 136 -5.75 14.88 -5.21
CA VAL A 136 -5.07 16.03 -5.78
C VAL A 136 -3.87 15.53 -6.59
N LEU A 137 -3.82 15.93 -7.86
CA LEU A 137 -2.71 15.67 -8.75
C LEU A 137 -1.86 16.93 -8.93
N ASP A 138 -0.53 16.77 -9.00
CA ASP A 138 0.38 17.87 -9.30
C ASP A 138 0.46 18.22 -10.79
N SER A 139 1.35 19.15 -11.14
CA SER A 139 1.60 19.57 -12.52
C SER A 139 2.12 18.47 -13.44
N ASP A 140 2.62 17.35 -12.92
CA ASP A 140 3.04 16.19 -13.70
C ASP A 140 2.01 15.05 -13.65
N ALA A 141 0.82 15.33 -13.11
CA ALA A 141 -0.23 14.36 -12.85
C ALA A 141 0.17 13.26 -11.84
N ARG A 142 1.15 13.52 -10.99
CA ARG A 142 1.49 12.63 -9.87
C ARG A 142 0.47 12.82 -8.73
N PRO A 143 -0.04 11.74 -8.12
CA PRO A 143 -0.85 11.80 -6.91
C PRO A 143 -0.09 12.43 -5.74
N GLU A 144 -0.66 13.46 -5.11
CA GLU A 144 -0.04 14.12 -3.95
C GLU A 144 -0.78 13.83 -2.64
N ARG A 145 -2.11 13.92 -2.65
CA ARG A 145 -2.93 13.74 -1.44
C ARG A 145 -4.35 13.33 -1.76
N LEU A 146 -4.97 12.67 -0.80
CA LEU A 146 -6.42 12.44 -0.78
C LEU A 146 -7.19 13.77 -0.82
N TRP A 147 -8.27 13.81 -1.59
CA TRP A 147 -9.28 14.85 -1.53
C TRP A 147 -10.61 14.25 -1.07
N LEU A 148 -11.28 14.93 -0.15
CA LEU A 148 -12.61 14.58 0.34
C LEU A 148 -13.53 15.80 0.23
N ARG A 149 -14.76 15.58 -0.24
CA ARG A 149 -15.78 16.63 -0.28
C ARG A 149 -16.07 17.21 1.10
N SER A 150 -16.10 16.33 2.12
CA SER A 150 -16.27 16.68 3.53
C SER A 150 -15.76 15.54 4.42
N PRO A 151 -15.48 15.77 5.71
CA PRO A 151 -15.12 14.70 6.64
C PRO A 151 -16.16 13.58 6.76
N ALA A 152 -17.45 13.89 6.58
CA ALA A 152 -18.55 12.94 6.69
C ALA A 152 -18.50 11.79 5.66
N VAL A 153 -17.66 11.90 4.63
CA VAL A 153 -17.43 10.84 3.63
C VAL A 153 -16.81 9.58 4.25
N ILE A 154 -16.06 9.73 5.36
CA ILE A 154 -15.45 8.65 6.13
C ILE A 154 -16.02 8.69 7.55
N GLY A 155 -17.28 8.26 7.69
CA GLY A 155 -18.02 8.43 8.94
C GLY A 155 -18.70 7.17 9.47
N ALA A 156 -18.84 6.12 8.65
CA ALA A 156 -19.58 4.93 9.05
C ALA A 156 -18.76 4.06 10.00
N SER A 157 -19.38 3.66 11.11
CA SER A 157 -18.86 2.60 11.96
C SER A 157 -18.86 1.28 11.19
N VAL A 158 -17.69 0.64 11.09
CA VAL A 158 -17.47 -0.62 10.39
C VAL A 158 -16.44 -1.45 11.13
N SER A 159 -16.48 -2.77 10.95
CA SER A 159 -15.35 -3.61 11.35
C SER A 159 -14.13 -3.33 10.46
N VAL A 160 -12.92 -3.62 10.97
CA VAL A 160 -11.67 -3.54 10.19
C VAL A 160 -11.76 -4.33 8.89
N GLY A 161 -12.27 -5.57 8.95
CA GLY A 161 -12.39 -6.42 7.77
C GLY A 161 -13.33 -5.84 6.70
N GLU A 162 -14.50 -5.34 7.13
CA GLU A 162 -15.47 -4.71 6.23
C GLU A 162 -14.94 -3.41 5.63
N GLY A 163 -14.26 -2.57 6.43
CA GLY A 163 -13.65 -1.33 5.95
C GLY A 163 -12.57 -1.58 4.89
N LEU A 164 -11.70 -2.57 5.12
CA LEU A 164 -10.68 -2.98 4.14
C LEU A 164 -11.32 -3.54 2.86
N GLU A 165 -12.37 -4.34 2.98
CA GLU A 165 -13.09 -4.88 1.83
C GLU A 165 -13.76 -3.77 0.99
N ARG A 166 -14.42 -2.81 1.64
CA ARG A 166 -15.02 -1.64 0.97
C ARG A 166 -13.97 -0.77 0.29
N LEU A 167 -12.84 -0.54 0.95
CA LEU A 167 -11.70 0.18 0.37
C LEU A 167 -11.18 -0.54 -0.89
N MET A 168 -11.00 -1.85 -0.84
CA MET A 168 -10.52 -2.62 -1.99
C MET A 168 -11.51 -2.63 -3.15
N THR A 169 -12.75 -3.07 -2.89
CA THR A 169 -13.75 -3.33 -3.93
C THR A 169 -14.33 -2.02 -4.47
N GLY A 170 -14.54 -1.05 -3.60
CA GLY A 170 -15.18 0.22 -3.93
C GLY A 170 -14.21 1.29 -4.41
N LEU A 171 -12.99 1.35 -3.85
CA LEU A 171 -12.01 2.41 -4.16
C LEU A 171 -10.89 1.91 -5.09
N LEU A 172 -10.21 0.83 -4.71
CA LEU A 172 -8.98 0.43 -5.42
C LEU A 172 -9.25 -0.35 -6.71
N ALA A 173 -10.19 -1.29 -6.70
CA ALA A 173 -10.44 -2.18 -7.83
C ALA A 173 -10.76 -1.43 -9.14
N PRO A 174 -11.66 -0.42 -9.17
CA PRO A 174 -11.97 0.30 -10.41
C PRO A 174 -10.73 0.96 -11.04
N VAL A 175 -9.90 1.61 -10.23
CA VAL A 175 -8.67 2.27 -10.71
C VAL A 175 -7.64 1.23 -11.15
N ILE A 176 -7.51 0.12 -10.42
CA ILE A 176 -6.57 -0.97 -10.76
C ILE A 176 -6.94 -1.62 -12.10
N GLU A 177 -8.22 -1.87 -12.34
CA GLU A 177 -8.69 -2.47 -13.61
C GLU A 177 -8.40 -1.53 -14.79
N THR A 178 -8.65 -0.23 -14.64
CA THR A 178 -8.29 0.78 -15.65
C THR A 178 -6.77 0.87 -15.85
N LEU A 179 -5.98 0.94 -14.77
CA LEU A 179 -4.51 0.95 -14.87
C LEU A 179 -3.97 -0.28 -15.61
N ALA A 180 -4.48 -1.47 -15.31
CA ALA A 180 -4.06 -2.71 -15.95
C ALA A 180 -4.40 -2.71 -17.44
N ARG A 181 -5.61 -2.28 -17.80
CA ARG A 181 -6.04 -2.16 -19.20
C ARG A 181 -5.17 -1.18 -19.99
N GLU A 182 -4.99 0.04 -19.49
CA GLU A 182 -4.29 1.10 -20.24
C GLU A 182 -2.77 0.88 -20.34
N SER A 183 -2.17 0.33 -19.28
CA SER A 183 -0.72 0.11 -19.22
C SER A 183 -0.26 -1.22 -19.80
N GLY A 184 -1.13 -2.24 -19.81
CA GLY A 184 -0.77 -3.62 -20.10
C GLY A 184 0.00 -4.32 -18.97
N ALA A 185 0.09 -3.71 -17.78
CA ALA A 185 0.67 -4.36 -16.61
C ALA A 185 -0.32 -5.33 -15.97
N SER A 186 0.20 -6.40 -15.35
CA SER A 186 -0.66 -7.33 -14.60
C SER A 186 -1.31 -6.65 -13.39
N ARG A 187 -2.60 -6.91 -13.16
CA ARG A 187 -3.34 -6.52 -11.94
C ARG A 187 -2.59 -6.85 -10.65
N ASN A 188 -1.86 -7.96 -10.63
CA ASN A 188 -1.07 -8.39 -9.48
C ASN A 188 0.04 -7.40 -9.09
N VAL A 189 0.55 -6.61 -10.05
CA VAL A 189 1.54 -5.56 -9.78
C VAL A 189 0.91 -4.45 -8.93
N PHE A 190 -0.27 -3.98 -9.33
CA PHE A 190 -1.00 -2.92 -8.63
C PHE A 190 -1.54 -3.38 -7.27
N TRP A 191 -2.14 -4.57 -7.19
CA TRP A 191 -2.56 -5.15 -5.92
C TRP A 191 -1.37 -5.39 -4.98
N SER A 192 -0.20 -5.76 -5.49
CA SER A 192 1.00 -5.87 -4.67
C SER A 192 1.54 -4.51 -4.21
N ASN A 193 1.41 -3.46 -5.02
CA ASN A 193 1.75 -2.10 -4.59
C ASN A 193 0.82 -1.67 -3.45
N ALA A 194 -0.50 -1.86 -3.59
CA ALA A 194 -1.49 -1.54 -2.55
C ALA A 194 -1.24 -2.35 -1.28
N GLY A 195 -1.12 -3.67 -1.37
CA GLY A 195 -0.90 -4.52 -0.21
C GLY A 195 0.43 -4.31 0.50
N ASN A 196 1.47 -3.87 -0.22
CA ASN A 196 2.71 -3.45 0.43
C ASN A 196 2.50 -2.22 1.33
N VAL A 197 1.71 -1.24 0.88
CA VAL A 197 1.41 -0.03 1.65
C VAL A 197 0.46 -0.36 2.80
N VAL A 198 -0.63 -1.10 2.55
CA VAL A 198 -1.57 -1.52 3.60
C VAL A 198 -0.84 -2.27 4.72
N GLU A 199 -0.05 -3.29 4.39
CA GLU A 199 0.62 -4.08 5.43
C GLU A 199 1.70 -3.28 6.17
N TYR A 200 2.38 -2.35 5.49
CA TYR A 200 3.31 -1.43 6.15
C TYR A 200 2.57 -0.51 7.14
N LEU A 201 1.49 0.14 6.70
CA LEU A 201 0.69 1.03 7.54
C LEU A 201 0.11 0.28 8.74
N VAL A 202 -0.43 -0.93 8.55
CA VAL A 202 -0.90 -1.77 9.67
C VAL A 202 0.22 -1.99 10.68
N GLY A 203 1.43 -2.30 10.24
CA GLY A 203 2.59 -2.45 11.13
C GLY A 203 2.94 -1.17 11.90
N GLU A 204 3.06 -0.03 11.20
CA GLU A 204 3.44 1.26 11.80
C GLU A 204 2.38 1.78 12.78
N MET A 205 1.10 1.56 12.47
CA MET A 205 -0.01 1.99 13.33
C MET A 205 0.04 1.36 14.72
N ALA A 206 0.74 0.23 14.93
CA ALA A 206 0.94 -0.34 16.27
C ALA A 206 1.57 0.63 17.27
N GLN A 207 2.27 1.68 16.80
CA GLN A 207 2.89 2.73 17.63
C GLN A 207 1.94 3.90 17.94
N HIS A 208 0.74 3.91 17.34
CA HIS A 208 -0.21 5.00 17.53
C HIS A 208 -0.96 4.82 18.86
N PRO A 209 -1.08 5.86 19.70
CA PRO A 209 -1.62 5.75 21.06
C PRO A 209 -3.09 5.31 21.12
N ALA A 210 -3.87 5.58 20.08
CA ALA A 210 -5.28 5.18 19.99
C ALA A 210 -5.50 3.76 19.45
N ILE A 211 -4.45 3.00 19.13
CA ILE A 211 -4.60 1.65 18.55
C ILE A 211 -4.80 0.61 19.64
N THR A 212 -5.81 -0.26 19.42
CA THR A 212 -6.05 -1.43 20.26
C THR A 212 -5.37 -2.67 19.68
N LEU A 213 -5.01 -3.61 20.55
CA LEU A 213 -4.46 -4.90 20.13
C LEU A 213 -5.44 -5.69 19.26
N GLU A 214 -6.74 -5.52 19.47
CA GLU A 214 -7.80 -6.14 18.67
C GLU A 214 -7.80 -5.59 17.24
N ALA A 215 -7.80 -4.26 17.05
CA ALA A 215 -7.76 -3.65 15.72
C ALA A 215 -6.50 -4.07 14.94
N GLN A 216 -5.37 -4.19 15.64
CA GLN A 216 -4.12 -4.69 15.06
C GLN A 216 -4.23 -6.16 14.62
N ARG A 217 -4.77 -7.02 15.49
CA ARG A 217 -5.00 -8.45 15.22
C ARG A 217 -5.93 -8.66 14.04
N ASP A 218 -7.05 -7.94 14.02
CA ASP A 218 -8.05 -8.04 12.95
C ASP A 218 -7.48 -7.59 11.61
N SER A 219 -6.67 -6.54 11.60
CA SER A 219 -5.98 -6.04 10.40
C SER A 219 -5.05 -7.11 9.82
N PHE A 220 -4.21 -7.76 10.64
CA PHE A 220 -3.35 -8.84 10.16
C PHE A 220 -4.14 -10.12 9.83
N ALA A 221 -5.20 -10.44 10.56
CA ALA A 221 -6.07 -11.58 10.26
C ALA A 221 -6.72 -11.42 8.88
N PHE A 222 -7.11 -10.19 8.51
CA PHE A 222 -7.57 -9.88 7.17
C PHE A 222 -6.50 -10.15 6.10
N LEU A 223 -5.27 -9.70 6.33
CA LEU A 223 -4.15 -9.93 5.42
C LEU A 223 -3.72 -11.41 5.34
N ASP A 224 -4.01 -12.23 6.36
CA ASP A 224 -3.78 -13.67 6.34
C ASP A 224 -4.95 -14.48 5.74
N ARG A 225 -6.10 -13.83 5.52
CA ARG A 225 -7.30 -14.47 4.97
C ARG A 225 -7.20 -14.63 3.45
N ARG A 226 -7.34 -15.87 2.97
CA ARG A 226 -7.21 -16.20 1.53
C ARG A 226 -8.41 -15.77 0.68
N HIS A 227 -9.61 -15.80 1.25
CA HIS A 227 -10.86 -15.44 0.57
C HIS A 227 -11.64 -14.41 1.37
N LEU A 228 -12.30 -13.49 0.68
CA LEU A 228 -13.24 -12.54 1.28
C LEU A 228 -14.50 -13.28 1.77
N PRO A 229 -15.32 -12.67 2.63
CA PRO A 229 -16.63 -13.21 3.02
C PRO A 229 -17.53 -13.56 1.81
N SER A 230 -17.39 -12.82 0.71
CA SER A 230 -18.06 -13.09 -0.57
C SER A 230 -17.60 -14.38 -1.28
N GLY A 231 -16.53 -15.03 -0.81
CA GLY A 231 -15.91 -16.21 -1.42
C GLY A 231 -14.83 -15.88 -2.47
N GLU A 232 -14.73 -14.62 -2.91
CA GLU A 232 -13.70 -14.19 -3.84
C GLU A 232 -12.29 -14.27 -3.23
N ARG A 233 -11.24 -14.37 -4.06
CA ARG A 233 -9.87 -14.32 -3.55
C ARG A 233 -9.56 -12.93 -3.00
N ASN A 234 -9.00 -12.86 -1.79
CA ASN A 234 -8.51 -11.62 -1.22
C ASN A 234 -7.27 -11.13 -1.99
N PRO A 235 -7.33 -9.98 -2.71
CA PRO A 235 -6.19 -9.46 -3.46
C PRO A 235 -5.02 -9.03 -2.57
N LEU A 236 -5.29 -8.71 -1.29
CA LEU A 236 -4.29 -8.34 -0.29
C LEU A 236 -3.81 -9.53 0.53
N TRP A 237 -4.19 -10.77 0.19
CA TRP A 237 -3.73 -11.94 0.93
C TRP A 237 -2.20 -12.07 0.88
N ARG A 238 -1.55 -12.01 2.05
CA ARG A 238 -0.09 -12.12 2.25
C ARG A 238 0.70 -11.32 1.21
N PRO A 239 0.59 -9.97 1.23
CA PRO A 239 1.19 -9.14 0.19
C PRO A 239 2.71 -9.04 0.36
N VAL A 240 3.21 -9.36 1.56
CA VAL A 240 4.62 -9.43 1.92
C VAL A 240 4.99 -10.78 2.52
N ARG A 241 6.30 -11.04 2.60
CA ARG A 241 6.93 -12.19 3.23
C ARG A 241 8.09 -11.69 4.08
N TYR A 242 8.21 -12.27 5.26
CA TYR A 242 9.35 -12.05 6.15
C TYR A 242 10.34 -13.21 5.96
N ARG A 243 11.63 -12.90 5.77
CA ARG A 243 12.70 -13.90 5.64
C ARG A 243 13.90 -13.48 6.47
N SER A 244 14.48 -14.41 7.22
CA SER A 244 15.77 -14.19 7.87
C SER A 244 16.85 -13.91 6.82
N VAL A 245 17.68 -12.91 7.09
CA VAL A 245 18.84 -12.55 6.28
C VAL A 245 20.05 -13.29 6.83
N PRO A 246 20.89 -13.92 5.99
CA PRO A 246 22.12 -14.59 6.42
C PRO A 246 23.25 -13.60 6.77
N THR A 247 22.97 -12.57 7.58
CA THR A 247 23.96 -11.59 8.06
C THR A 247 24.54 -11.94 9.43
N GLY A 248 24.12 -13.07 10.03
CA GLY A 248 24.57 -13.51 11.36
C GLY A 248 23.94 -12.74 12.53
N GLN A 249 23.21 -11.65 12.26
CA GLN A 249 22.59 -10.79 13.27
C GLN A 249 21.08 -11.05 13.48
N GLY A 250 20.55 -12.15 12.92
CA GLY A 250 19.12 -12.50 13.05
C GLY A 250 18.16 -11.54 12.34
N GLU A 251 18.67 -10.66 11.47
CA GLU A 251 17.87 -9.66 10.75
C GLU A 251 16.76 -10.31 9.92
N ILE A 252 15.57 -9.71 9.90
CA ILE A 252 14.42 -10.17 9.12
C ILE A 252 14.12 -9.18 7.99
N ALA A 253 14.28 -9.62 6.75
CA ALA A 253 13.89 -8.84 5.58
C ALA A 253 12.38 -8.96 5.33
N ARG A 254 11.71 -7.79 5.29
CA ARG A 254 10.35 -7.64 4.77
C ARG A 254 10.39 -7.50 3.24
N LEU A 255 9.81 -8.47 2.54
CA LEU A 255 9.88 -8.58 1.08
C LEU A 255 8.49 -8.63 0.46
N ARG A 256 8.30 -7.90 -0.62
CA ARG A 256 7.04 -7.96 -1.37
C ARG A 256 6.88 -9.32 -2.05
N ARG A 257 5.64 -9.82 -2.16
CA ARG A 257 5.36 -11.07 -2.88
C ARG A 257 5.55 -10.96 -4.40
N VAL A 258 5.21 -9.81 -4.96
CA VAL A 258 5.27 -9.53 -6.41
C VAL A 258 6.17 -8.31 -6.64
N CYS A 259 7.01 -8.38 -7.67
CA CYS A 259 7.86 -7.26 -8.07
C CYS A 259 7.00 -6.13 -8.63
N CYS A 260 7.29 -4.89 -8.22
CA CYS A 260 6.63 -3.70 -8.76
C CYS A 260 7.14 -3.27 -10.15
N ILE A 261 8.06 -4.02 -10.76
CA ILE A 261 8.66 -3.73 -12.07
C ILE A 261 9.29 -2.33 -12.23
N ARG A 262 9.55 -1.61 -11.12
CA ARG A 262 10.21 -0.29 -11.10
C ARG A 262 11.56 -0.28 -11.84
N TYR A 263 12.28 -1.40 -11.82
CA TYR A 263 13.58 -1.53 -12.48
C TYR A 263 13.52 -1.40 -14.01
N LEU A 264 12.34 -1.45 -14.63
CA LEU A 264 12.16 -1.16 -16.05
C LEU A 264 12.14 0.35 -16.36
N LEU A 265 12.23 1.21 -15.35
CA LEU A 265 12.44 2.64 -15.53
C LEU A 265 13.94 2.94 -15.67
N PRO A 266 14.32 3.92 -16.51
CA PRO A 266 15.71 4.32 -16.70
C PRO A 266 16.34 4.77 -15.38
N ALA A 267 17.63 4.46 -15.19
CA ALA A 267 18.43 4.87 -14.04
C ALA A 267 17.79 4.55 -12.66
N THR A 268 16.91 3.54 -12.60
CA THR A 268 16.13 3.26 -11.39
C THR A 268 16.46 1.90 -10.81
N ALA A 269 16.96 1.88 -9.57
CA ALA A 269 17.27 0.65 -8.85
C ALA A 269 16.01 -0.15 -8.46
N THR A 270 16.23 -1.40 -8.05
CA THR A 270 15.18 -2.20 -7.39
C THR A 270 14.81 -1.60 -6.03
N CYS A 271 13.57 -1.85 -5.58
CA CYS A 271 13.16 -1.44 -4.23
C CYS A 271 13.94 -2.20 -3.14
N ALA A 272 14.09 -1.60 -1.95
CA ALA A 272 14.70 -2.26 -0.80
C ALA A 272 14.02 -3.61 -0.46
N ASN A 273 12.69 -3.64 -0.48
CA ASN A 273 11.84 -4.81 -0.24
C ASN A 273 11.55 -5.65 -1.51
N CYS A 274 12.35 -5.52 -2.58
CA CYS A 274 12.09 -6.19 -3.85
C CYS A 274 12.33 -7.71 -3.75
N PRO A 275 11.39 -8.56 -4.21
CA PRO A 275 11.59 -10.01 -4.20
C PRO A 275 12.74 -10.49 -5.10
N LEU A 276 13.16 -9.68 -6.08
CA LEU A 276 14.29 -10.01 -6.94
C LEU A 276 15.62 -10.00 -6.19
N ASN A 277 15.77 -9.13 -5.18
CA ASN A 277 17.00 -9.03 -4.40
C ASN A 277 17.26 -10.32 -3.60
N CYS A 278 16.19 -11.00 -3.16
CA CYS A 278 16.33 -12.30 -2.49
C CYS A 278 16.60 -13.44 -3.47
N ARG A 279 15.96 -13.45 -4.65
CA ARG A 279 16.29 -14.46 -5.68
C ARG A 279 17.75 -14.37 -6.11
N GLN A 280 18.28 -13.16 -6.27
CA GLN A 280 19.69 -12.94 -6.59
C GLN A 280 20.61 -13.43 -5.47
N ARG A 281 20.29 -13.13 -4.20
CA ARG A 281 21.06 -13.62 -3.05
C ARG A 281 21.02 -15.15 -2.93
N ASP A 282 19.85 -15.75 -3.14
CA ASP A 282 19.68 -17.21 -3.14
C ASP A 282 20.48 -17.84 -4.31
N ALA A 283 20.49 -17.21 -5.50
CA ALA A 283 21.22 -17.67 -6.68
C ALA A 283 22.75 -17.55 -6.53
N GLN A 284 23.22 -16.43 -5.96
CA GLN A 284 24.63 -16.20 -5.62
C GLN A 284 25.13 -17.21 -4.56
N ALA A 285 24.33 -17.48 -3.53
CA ALA A 285 24.65 -18.48 -2.50
C ALA A 285 24.64 -19.93 -3.04
N SER A 286 23.92 -20.19 -4.14
CA SER A 286 23.83 -21.51 -4.78
C SER A 286 24.71 -21.66 -6.03
N GLY A 287 25.56 -20.67 -6.33
CA GLY A 287 26.49 -20.73 -7.47
C GLY A 287 25.83 -20.66 -8.86
N THR A 288 24.58 -20.22 -8.94
CA THR A 288 23.86 -20.07 -10.21
C THR A 288 23.79 -18.59 -10.62
N ALA A 289 24.40 -18.23 -11.75
CA ALA A 289 24.37 -16.85 -12.23
C ALA A 289 22.95 -16.50 -12.72
N GLY A 290 22.18 -15.78 -11.89
CA GLY A 290 20.94 -15.14 -12.29
C GLY A 290 21.20 -13.82 -13.04
N PRO A 291 20.22 -13.28 -13.79
CA PRO A 291 20.39 -12.04 -14.53
C PRO A 291 20.74 -10.89 -13.59
N GLU A 292 21.83 -10.19 -13.94
CA GLU A 292 22.35 -9.05 -13.20
C GLU A 292 21.43 -7.83 -13.41
N VAL A 293 20.89 -7.30 -12.32
CA VAL A 293 20.09 -6.07 -12.32
C VAL A 293 20.84 -5.08 -11.44
N ALA A 294 21.27 -3.97 -12.02
CA ALA A 294 22.09 -2.97 -11.36
C ALA A 294 21.50 -2.53 -10.01
N ARG A 295 22.28 -2.66 -8.94
CA ARG A 295 21.96 -2.14 -7.61
C ARG A 295 22.64 -0.77 -7.46
N LEU A 296 21.85 0.27 -7.22
CA LEU A 296 22.35 1.56 -6.71
C LEU A 296 21.77 1.78 -5.31
N ALA A 297 22.53 2.50 -4.49
CA ALA A 297 22.32 2.74 -3.06
C ALA A 297 20.90 3.27 -2.70
N PRO A 298 20.42 3.05 -1.47
CA PRO A 298 19.01 3.24 -1.11
C PRO A 298 18.61 4.72 -1.13
N GLY A 299 17.54 5.02 -1.88
CA GLY A 299 16.85 6.30 -1.89
C GLY A 299 15.35 6.10 -2.11
N MET A 300 14.58 6.37 -1.06
CA MET A 300 13.10 6.40 -0.93
C MET A 300 12.32 5.09 -1.12
N ALA A 301 11.70 4.67 -0.01
CA ALA A 301 10.78 3.55 0.17
C ALA A 301 9.42 3.76 -0.54
#